data_AF-A0A9X0PIE6-F1
#
_entry.id   AF-A0A9X0PIE6-F1
#
_cell.length_a   1.000
_cell.length_b   1.000
_cell.length_c   1.000
_cell.angle_alpha   90.00
_cell.angle_beta   90.00
_cell.angle_gamma   90.00
#
_symmetry.space_group_name_H-M   'P 1'
#
loop_
_entity.id
_entity.type
_entity.pdbx_description
1 polymer ?
#
loop_
_entity_poly.entity_id
_entity_poly.type
_entity_poly.pdbx_seq_one_letter_code
_entity_poly.pdbx_strand_id
1 'polypeptide(L)'
;SDLALNLSIYGRAYEIVYRDFEDKDTFKVLDSKSTFVVYDQTLDKKVVAGVRYFEKQDKDKVPVQHVEVYTTDKIYYIEIKGGTYHRVEEVEHYYNDVPIIEYLNDQFKQGDFENVITLIDLYDSAQSDTANYMTDLNDAMLAIIGNVDLDGED
;
A
#
# COMPACT_ATOMS: atom_id res chain seq x y z
N SER A 1 15.30 5.04 5.45
CA SER A 1 14.34 6.13 5.19
C SER A 1 13.08 5.50 4.67
N ASP A 2 11.93 5.74 5.32
CA ASP A 2 10.65 5.11 4.95
C ASP A 2 10.21 5.48 3.53
N LEU A 3 10.65 6.64 3.03
CA LEU A 3 10.42 7.07 1.66
C LEU A 3 11.07 6.11 0.65
N ALA A 4 12.35 5.79 0.84
CA ALA A 4 13.09 4.89 -0.04
C ALA A 4 12.53 3.46 0.02
N LEU A 5 12.08 3.03 1.20
CA LEU A 5 11.43 1.72 1.36
C LEU A 5 10.11 1.66 0.60
N ASN A 6 9.25 2.67 0.73
CA ASN A 6 8.00 2.75 -0.03
C ASN A 6 8.25 2.79 -1.54
N LEU A 7 9.29 3.52 -1.97
CA LEU A 7 9.70 3.58 -3.36
C LEU A 7 10.12 2.21 -3.91
N SER A 8 10.91 1.47 -3.14
CA SER A 8 11.38 0.13 -3.52
C SER A 8 10.25 -0.90 -3.53
N ILE A 9 9.26 -0.77 -2.64
CA ILE A 9 8.14 -1.72 -2.52
C ILE A 9 7.03 -1.44 -3.55
N TYR A 10 6.59 -0.19 -3.67
CA TYR A 10 5.42 0.19 -4.46
C TYR A 10 5.75 0.87 -5.78
N GLY A 11 7.03 1.11 -6.07
CA GLY A 11 7.49 1.84 -7.25
C GLY A 11 7.20 3.34 -7.23
N ARG A 12 6.55 3.81 -6.18
CA ARG A 12 6.19 5.21 -5.94
C ARG A 12 6.13 5.48 -4.45
N ALA A 13 6.50 6.70 -4.07
CA ALA A 13 6.39 7.18 -2.71
C ALA A 13 5.88 8.61 -2.70
N TYR A 14 5.23 9.02 -1.63
CA TYR A 14 4.68 10.37 -1.50
C TYR A 14 5.15 11.03 -0.22
N GLU A 15 5.35 12.33 -0.31
CA GLU A 15 5.70 13.18 0.82
C GLU A 15 4.80 14.41 0.81
N ILE A 16 4.37 14.85 1.99
CA ILE A 16 3.59 16.06 2.15
C ILE A 16 4.41 17.12 2.87
N VAL A 17 4.33 18.34 2.35
CA VAL A 17 4.79 19.56 3.01
C VAL A 17 3.60 20.16 3.73
N TYR A 18 3.72 20.31 5.04
CA TYR A 18 2.68 20.99 5.82
C TYR A 18 3.31 21.80 6.94
N ARG A 19 2.52 22.75 7.45
CA ARG A 19 2.91 23.61 8.54
C ARG A 19 2.47 22.99 9.84
N ASP A 20 3.41 22.77 10.75
CA ASP A 20 3.12 22.21 12.05
C ASP A 20 2.43 23.23 12.98
N PHE A 21 2.08 22.80 14.20
CA PHE A 21 1.47 23.68 15.20
C PHE A 21 2.43 24.75 15.75
N GLU A 22 3.74 24.64 15.48
CA GLU A 22 4.77 25.60 15.86
C GLU A 22 5.10 26.57 14.71
N ASP A 23 4.29 26.61 13.64
CA ASP A 23 4.47 27.44 12.45
C ASP A 23 5.77 27.14 11.66
N LYS A 24 6.28 25.90 11.77
CA LYS A 24 7.43 25.41 11.00
C LYS A 24 6.97 24.51 9.87
N ASP A 25 7.56 24.72 8.70
CA ASP A 25 7.35 23.86 7.55
C ASP A 25 8.03 22.51 7.78
N THR A 26 7.22 21.45 7.83
CA THR A 26 7.63 20.07 8.14
C THR A 26 7.23 19.15 7.01
N PHE A 27 8.01 18.08 6.85
CA PHE A 27 7.78 17.05 5.84
C PHE A 27 7.38 15.73 6.49
N LYS A 28 6.47 15.00 5.85
CA LYS A 28 6.09 13.66 6.30
C LYS A 28 5.82 12.73 5.13
N VAL A 29 6.33 11.51 5.25
CA VAL A 29 6.04 10.43 4.30
C VAL A 29 4.57 10.04 4.43
N LEU A 30 3.89 9.99 3.30
CA LEU A 30 2.52 9.51 3.18
C LEU A 30 2.49 8.04 2.77
N ASP A 31 1.41 7.35 3.13
CA ASP A 31 1.19 5.98 2.70
C ASP A 31 0.84 5.96 1.20
N SER A 32 1.56 5.11 0.47
CA SER A 32 1.50 5.03 -1.00
C SER A 32 0.26 4.29 -1.50
N LYS A 33 -0.45 3.59 -0.61
CA LYS A 33 -1.74 2.93 -0.92
C LYS A 33 -2.94 3.89 -0.83
N SER A 34 -2.82 4.93 -0.01
CA SER A 34 -3.88 5.89 0.29
C SER A 34 -3.66 7.26 -0.36
N THR A 35 -2.59 7.43 -1.13
CA THR A 35 -2.21 8.71 -1.74
C THR A 35 -1.96 8.53 -3.23
N PHE A 36 -2.42 9.50 -4.03
CA PHE A 36 -2.11 9.58 -5.45
C PHE A 36 -2.05 11.03 -5.93
N VAL A 37 -1.33 11.26 -7.01
CA VAL A 37 -1.22 12.57 -7.65
C VAL A 37 -1.96 12.57 -8.98
N VAL A 38 -2.69 13.66 -9.24
CA VAL A 38 -3.43 13.92 -10.46
C VAL A 38 -2.60 14.81 -11.36
N TYR A 39 -2.43 14.36 -12.59
CA TYR A 39 -1.66 15.02 -13.63
C TYR A 39 -2.57 15.71 -14.64
N ASP A 40 -2.11 16.82 -15.19
CA ASP A 40 -2.73 17.46 -16.34
C ASP A 40 -2.54 16.63 -17.62
N GLN A 41 -3.36 16.92 -18.64
CA GLN A 41 -3.31 16.28 -19.96
C GLN A 41 -2.16 16.79 -20.85
N THR A 42 -1.36 17.73 -20.36
CA THR A 42 -0.20 18.28 -21.07
C THR A 42 0.95 17.28 -21.14
N LEU A 43 1.79 17.40 -22.18
CA LEU A 43 2.98 16.55 -22.38
C LEU A 43 3.94 16.60 -21.18
N ASP A 44 4.01 17.74 -20.51
CA ASP A 44 4.88 17.96 -19.34
C ASP A 44 4.37 17.28 -18.07
N LYS A 45 3.14 16.71 -18.09
CA LYS A 45 2.50 16.05 -16.93
C LYS A 45 2.65 16.88 -15.65
N LYS A 46 2.14 18.11 -15.68
CA LYS A 46 2.17 18.96 -14.48
C LYS A 46 1.22 18.41 -13.42
N VAL A 47 1.65 18.47 -12.17
CA VAL A 47 0.83 18.09 -11.02
C VAL A 47 -0.27 19.13 -10.83
N VAL A 48 -1.53 18.69 -10.85
CA VAL A 48 -2.72 19.55 -10.70
C VAL A 48 -3.27 19.45 -9.28
N ALA A 49 -3.28 18.24 -8.74
CA ALA A 49 -3.75 18.00 -7.38
C ALA A 49 -3.10 16.75 -6.77
N GLY A 50 -2.90 16.76 -5.47
CA GLY A 50 -2.57 15.58 -4.68
C GLY A 50 -3.79 15.13 -3.91
N VAL A 51 -4.11 13.84 -3.92
CA VAL A 51 -5.26 13.29 -3.21
C VAL A 51 -4.78 12.28 -2.19
N ARG A 52 -5.29 12.39 -0.97
CA ARG A 52 -5.09 11.42 0.09
C ARG A 52 -6.44 11.00 0.65
N TYR A 53 -6.69 9.71 0.76
CA TYR A 53 -7.94 9.19 1.30
C TYR A 53 -7.71 8.11 2.34
N PHE A 54 -8.48 8.12 3.42
CA PHE A 54 -8.38 7.12 4.47
C PHE A 54 -9.75 6.91 5.12
N GLU A 55 -9.97 5.71 5.63
CA GLU A 55 -11.18 5.38 6.36
C GLU A 55 -10.94 5.53 7.87
N LYS A 56 -11.89 6.17 8.57
CA LYS A 56 -11.95 6.20 10.03
C LYS A 56 -13.30 5.69 10.49
N GLN A 57 -13.30 4.95 11.59
CA GLN A 57 -14.54 4.59 12.26
C GLN A 57 -14.98 5.74 13.17
N ASP A 58 -16.24 6.15 13.03
CA ASP A 58 -16.85 7.13 13.95
C ASP A 58 -17.10 6.48 15.33
N LYS A 59 -17.52 7.29 16.32
CA LYS A 59 -17.86 6.82 17.68
C LYS A 59 -18.89 5.67 17.66
N ASP A 60 -19.76 5.64 16.66
CA ASP A 60 -20.80 4.63 16.46
C ASP A 60 -20.33 3.42 15.61
N LYS A 61 -19.01 3.26 15.38
CA LYS A 61 -18.40 2.22 14.52
C LYS A 61 -18.87 2.22 13.06
N VAL A 62 -19.45 3.32 12.60
CA VAL A 62 -19.79 3.50 11.19
C VAL A 62 -18.52 3.92 10.42
N PRO A 63 -18.18 3.25 9.30
CA PRO A 63 -17.04 3.65 8.49
C PRO A 63 -17.32 4.99 7.81
N VAL A 64 -16.41 5.94 8.01
CA VAL A 64 -16.41 7.27 7.40
C VAL A 64 -15.17 7.37 6.54
N GLN A 65 -15.36 7.63 5.25
CA GLN A 65 -14.27 7.85 4.32
C GLN A 65 -13.93 9.34 4.33
N HIS A 66 -12.67 9.65 4.58
CA HIS A 66 -12.14 11.00 4.47
C HIS A 66 -11.29 11.09 3.21
N VAL A 67 -11.51 12.14 2.43
CA VAL A 67 -10.73 12.45 1.22
C VAL A 67 -10.21 13.88 1.35
N GLU A 68 -8.90 14.02 1.29
CA GLU A 68 -8.16 15.27 1.32
C GLU A 68 -7.65 15.53 -0.10
N VAL A 69 -8.09 16.63 -0.72
CA VAL A 69 -7.63 17.04 -2.06
C VAL A 69 -6.84 18.33 -1.91
N TYR A 70 -5.56 18.27 -2.25
CA TYR A 70 -4.62 19.38 -2.19
C TYR A 70 -4.42 19.94 -3.59
N THR A 71 -4.81 21.18 -3.83
CA THR A 71 -4.53 21.91 -5.08
C THR A 71 -3.36 22.88 -4.88
N THR A 72 -3.15 23.80 -5.80
CA THR A 72 -2.09 24.83 -5.73
C THR A 72 -2.35 25.88 -4.64
N ASP A 73 -3.63 26.13 -4.37
CA ASP A 73 -4.12 27.24 -3.56
C ASP A 73 -5.05 26.79 -2.41
N LYS A 74 -5.68 25.62 -2.53
CA LYS A 74 -6.75 25.17 -1.63
C LYS A 74 -6.60 23.70 -1.24
N ILE A 75 -7.07 23.40 -0.04
CA ILE A 75 -7.22 22.05 0.48
C ILE A 75 -8.70 21.80 0.69
N TYR A 76 -9.23 20.75 0.06
CA TYR A 76 -10.59 20.28 0.25
C TYR A 76 -10.61 19.06 1.17
N TYR A 77 -11.33 19.16 2.28
CA TYR A 77 -11.59 18.05 3.19
C TYR A 77 -13.00 17.54 2.98
N ILE A 78 -13.12 16.33 2.45
CA ILE A 78 -14.40 15.71 2.09
C ILE A 78 -14.63 14.51 3.02
N GLU A 79 -15.80 14.48 3.66
CA GLU A 79 -16.25 13.34 4.46
C GLU A 79 -17.41 12.64 3.75
N ILE A 80 -17.30 11.34 3.55
CA ILE A 80 -18.31 10.49 2.92
C ILE A 80 -18.78 9.46 3.97
N LYS A 81 -20.07 9.45 4.28
CA LYS A 81 -20.69 8.39 5.11
C LYS A 81 -21.77 7.70 4.30
N GLY A 82 -21.74 6.37 4.23
CA GLY A 82 -22.77 5.58 3.53
C GLY A 82 -22.96 5.94 2.05
N GLY A 83 -21.90 6.41 1.36
CA GLY A 83 -21.95 6.79 -0.06
C GLY A 83 -22.50 8.19 -0.34
N THR A 84 -22.78 9.00 0.68
CA THR A 84 -23.24 10.39 0.53
C THR A 84 -22.20 11.38 1.06
N TYR A 85 -22.01 12.49 0.35
CA TYR A 85 -21.17 13.61 0.78
C TYR A 85 -21.79 14.27 2.02
N HIS A 86 -21.06 14.23 3.13
CA HIS A 86 -21.57 14.68 4.42
C HIS A 86 -21.00 16.03 4.84
N ARG A 87 -19.74 16.31 4.48
CA ARG A 87 -19.04 17.55 4.79
C ARG A 87 -18.00 17.82 3.71
N VAL A 88 -17.93 19.07 3.26
CA VAL A 88 -16.85 19.58 2.41
C VAL A 88 -16.35 20.86 3.07
N GLU A 89 -15.11 20.85 3.55
CA GLU A 89 -14.45 22.05 4.06
C GLU A 89 -13.36 22.48 3.07
N GLU A 90 -13.20 23.78 2.93
CA GLU A 90 -12.20 24.39 2.07
C GLU A 90 -11.27 25.25 2.93
N VAL A 91 -9.97 24.99 2.83
CA VAL A 91 -8.93 25.72 3.54
C VAL A 91 -7.93 26.25 2.53
N GLU A 92 -7.73 27.56 2.50
CA GLU A 92 -6.71 28.18 1.64
C GLU A 92 -5.31 27.96 2.21
N HIS A 93 -4.34 27.68 1.34
CA HIS A 93 -2.93 27.61 1.68
C HIS A 93 -2.09 28.46 0.71
N TYR A 94 -0.90 28.87 1.17
CA TYR A 94 -0.06 29.85 0.47
C TYR A 94 1.25 29.25 -0.06
N TYR A 95 1.25 27.94 -0.36
CA TYR A 95 2.42 27.25 -0.92
C TYR A 95 2.69 27.61 -2.39
N ASN A 96 1.71 28.17 -3.10
CA ASN A 96 1.75 28.45 -4.55
C ASN A 96 2.07 27.23 -5.42
N ASP A 97 1.98 26.04 -4.85
CA ASP A 97 2.19 24.75 -5.50
C ASP A 97 1.45 23.66 -4.71
N VAL A 98 1.27 22.49 -5.33
CA VAL A 98 0.63 21.35 -4.69
C VAL A 98 1.56 20.80 -3.59
N PRO A 99 1.13 20.73 -2.32
CA PRO A 99 1.98 20.36 -1.19
C PRO A 99 2.35 18.87 -1.14
N ILE A 100 1.86 18.04 -2.06
CA ILE A 100 2.17 16.62 -2.16
C ILE A 100 3.18 16.39 -3.28
N ILE A 101 4.31 15.77 -2.94
CA ILE A 101 5.40 15.42 -3.85
C ILE A 101 5.32 13.91 -4.13
N GLU A 102 5.22 13.53 -5.42
CA GLU A 102 5.35 12.13 -5.87
C GLU A 102 6.80 11.85 -6.26
N TYR A 103 7.37 10.80 -5.69
CA TYR A 103 8.63 10.21 -6.09
C TYR A 103 8.37 8.94 -6.88
N LEU A 104 9.02 8.80 -8.02
CA LEU A 104 8.88 7.65 -8.91
C LEU A 104 10.17 6.83 -8.90
N ASN A 105 10.04 5.51 -8.76
CA ASN A 105 11.18 4.61 -8.80
C ASN A 105 11.68 4.42 -10.24
N ASP A 106 10.74 4.23 -11.15
CA ASP A 106 10.96 4.12 -12.58
C ASP A 106 9.78 4.73 -13.36
N GLN A 107 9.92 4.88 -14.67
CA GLN A 107 8.87 5.39 -15.56
C GLN A 107 7.58 4.56 -15.50
N PHE A 108 7.71 3.27 -15.19
CA PHE A 108 6.59 2.33 -15.08
C PHE A 108 5.95 2.30 -13.68
N LYS A 109 6.49 3.06 -12.71
CA LYS A 109 6.02 3.08 -11.32
C LYS A 109 6.02 1.70 -10.64
N GLN A 110 7.02 0.88 -10.94
CA GLN A 110 7.15 -0.50 -10.42
C GLN A 110 8.18 -0.60 -9.28
N GLY A 111 7.89 -1.45 -8.30
CA GLY A 111 8.83 -1.79 -7.23
C GLY A 111 10.02 -2.60 -7.73
N ASP A 112 11.12 -2.58 -6.98
CA ASP A 112 12.39 -3.21 -7.38
C ASP A 112 12.27 -4.72 -7.58
N PHE A 113 11.43 -5.37 -6.76
CA PHE A 113 11.27 -6.82 -6.79
C PHE A 113 10.14 -7.28 -7.73
N GLU A 114 9.32 -6.38 -8.29
CA GLU A 114 8.13 -6.76 -9.08
C GLU A 114 8.49 -7.65 -10.28
N ASN A 115 9.63 -7.38 -10.92
CA ASN A 115 10.13 -8.16 -12.06
C ASN A 115 10.55 -9.59 -11.71
N VAL A 116 10.80 -9.88 -10.43
CA VAL A 116 11.25 -11.19 -9.94
C VAL A 116 10.24 -11.88 -9.02
N ILE A 117 9.06 -11.30 -8.77
CA ILE A 117 8.00 -11.91 -7.94
C ILE A 117 7.69 -13.32 -8.41
N THR A 118 7.54 -13.53 -9.72
CA THR A 118 7.25 -14.87 -10.27
C THR A 118 8.33 -15.90 -9.95
N LEU A 119 9.60 -15.49 -9.89
CA LEU A 119 10.69 -16.39 -9.51
C LEU A 119 10.68 -16.71 -8.01
N ILE A 120 10.33 -15.72 -7.18
CA ILE A 120 10.18 -15.91 -5.74
C ILE A 120 9.01 -16.86 -5.47
N ASP A 121 7.85 -16.62 -6.08
CA ASP A 121 6.66 -17.48 -5.95
C ASP A 121 6.96 -18.92 -6.38
N LEU A 122 7.70 -19.10 -7.49
CA LEU A 122 8.10 -20.42 -7.97
C LEU A 122 9.06 -21.11 -7.00
N TYR A 123 9.99 -20.37 -6.41
CA TYR A 123 10.90 -20.90 -5.40
C TYR A 123 10.15 -21.35 -4.13
N ASP A 124 9.26 -20.49 -3.62
CA ASP A 124 8.47 -20.77 -2.42
C ASP A 124 7.55 -21.98 -2.63
N SER A 125 6.91 -22.08 -3.81
CA SER A 125 6.11 -23.25 -4.19
C SER A 125 6.95 -24.53 -4.20
N ALA A 126 8.11 -24.51 -4.85
CA ALA A 126 8.97 -25.70 -4.94
C ALA A 126 9.48 -26.17 -3.56
N GLN A 127 9.81 -25.24 -2.67
CA GLN A 127 10.18 -25.55 -1.29
C GLN A 127 9.00 -26.13 -0.50
N SER A 128 7.80 -25.55 -0.65
CA SER A 128 6.60 -26.06 0.01
C SER A 128 6.25 -27.48 -0.45
N ASP A 129 6.35 -27.75 -1.76
CA ASP A 129 6.11 -29.08 -2.32
C ASP A 129 7.12 -30.11 -1.78
N THR A 130 8.39 -29.71 -1.65
CA THR A 130 9.45 -30.56 -1.08
C THR A 130 9.18 -30.87 0.39
N ALA A 131 8.73 -29.90 1.17
CA ALA A 131 8.38 -30.09 2.58
C ALA A 131 7.18 -31.04 2.73
N ASN A 132 6.13 -30.86 1.92
CA ASN A 132 4.97 -31.75 1.90
C ASN A 132 5.39 -33.18 1.56
N TYR A 133 6.21 -33.35 0.51
CA TYR A 133 6.71 -34.66 0.11
C TYR A 133 7.51 -35.36 1.23
N MET A 134 8.36 -34.63 1.96
CA MET A 134 9.11 -35.18 3.10
C MET A 134 8.20 -35.64 4.23
N THR A 135 7.14 -34.88 4.55
CA THR A 135 6.16 -35.25 5.57
C THR A 135 5.37 -36.48 5.14
N ASP A 136 4.83 -36.49 3.92
CA ASP A 136 4.08 -37.63 3.38
C ASP A 136 4.93 -38.91 3.35
N LEU A 137 6.21 -38.79 2.98
CA LEU A 137 7.15 -39.91 2.98
C LEU A 137 7.40 -40.42 4.40
N ASN A 138 7.58 -39.52 5.38
CA ASN A 138 7.78 -39.92 6.77
C ASN A 138 6.54 -40.63 7.32
N ASP A 139 5.35 -40.09 7.08
CA ASP A 139 4.08 -40.70 7.49
C ASP A 139 3.88 -42.07 6.83
N ALA A 140 4.20 -42.19 5.53
CA ALA A 140 4.17 -43.48 4.84
C ALA A 140 5.17 -44.48 5.42
N MET A 141 6.40 -44.05 5.75
CA MET A 141 7.38 -44.92 6.42
C MET A 141 6.91 -45.33 7.82
N LEU A 142 6.36 -44.41 8.59
CA LEU A 142 5.82 -44.69 9.93
C LEU A 142 4.65 -45.68 9.85
N ALA A 143 3.76 -45.54 8.86
CA ALA A 143 2.67 -46.48 8.61
C ALA A 143 3.19 -47.87 8.23
N ILE A 144 4.24 -47.95 7.40
CA ILE A 144 4.89 -49.22 7.06
C ILE A 144 5.45 -49.88 8.32
N ILE A 145 6.21 -49.14 9.14
CA ILE A 145 6.85 -49.68 10.36
C ILE A 145 5.80 -50.07 11.42
N GLY A 146 4.75 -49.28 11.61
CA GLY A 146 3.67 -49.57 12.55
C GLY A 146 2.76 -50.72 12.12
N ASN A 147 2.69 -51.01 10.82
CA ASN A 147 1.90 -52.10 10.24
C ASN A 147 2.76 -53.33 9.86
N VAL A 148 3.98 -53.47 10.39
CA VAL A 148 4.79 -54.69 10.19
C VAL A 148 4.24 -55.88 11.01
N ASP A 149 3.38 -55.63 12.02
CA ASP A 149 2.54 -56.66 12.65
C ASP A 149 1.26 -56.90 11.84
N LEU A 150 1.38 -57.07 10.51
CA LEU A 150 0.35 -57.78 9.76
C LEU A 150 0.52 -59.25 10.09
N ASP A 151 -0.26 -59.71 11.08
CA ASP A 151 -0.48 -61.12 11.42
C ASP A 151 -0.48 -61.98 10.15
N GLY A 152 0.65 -62.64 9.92
CA GLY A 152 0.70 -63.82 9.09
C GLY A 152 0.35 -65.01 9.98
N GLU A 153 -0.93 -65.37 10.06
CA GLU A 153 -1.42 -66.75 10.15
C GLU A 153 -2.95 -66.80 10.10
N ASP A 154 -3.45 -67.97 9.70
CA ASP A 154 -4.83 -68.40 9.49
C ASP A 154 -5.87 -68.01 10.57
#